data_AF-A0A6L9Q8M4-F1
#
_entry.id   AF-A0A6L9Q8M4-F1
#
_cell.length_a   1.000
_cell.length_b   1.000
_cell.length_c   1.000
_cell.angle_alpha   90.00
_cell.angle_beta   90.00
_cell.angle_gamma   90.00
#
_symmetry.space_group_name_H-M   'P 1'
#
loop_
_entity.id
_entity.type
_entity.pdbx_description
1 polymer ?
#
loop_
_entity_poly.entity_id
_entity_poly.type
_entity_poly.pdbx_seq_one_letter_code
_entity_poly.pdbx_strand_id
1 'polypeptide(L)'
;MPPSYDLTTTGPVRHLPVVRGDGLVLGYLWAGLHDNAAQFLPRDDAAAIGNAAMSPWVLRLRELHAGGVPAIEALERCRTFPADPTAGQVRPDAPAQESASLDELRRHASVYGQSLRFSENPVPGAPDVARRPALDPQERDAVLNYLRHGLAVYDSGRFFADGFAPARPQRVPDSYHTDGTWVWRGGTVHHLDHHGIPPEPDLLRHIRDNQFTSPPLGPDDRERGKRTLRLRRLLVPPPRPPF
;
A
#
# COMPACT_ATOMS: atom_id res chain seq x y z
N MET A 1 -5.77 -11.50 24.85
CA MET A 1 -6.67 -10.62 24.07
C MET A 1 -8.11 -11.05 24.33
N PRO A 2 -9.10 -10.15 24.26
CA PRO A 2 -10.51 -10.56 24.35
C PRO A 2 -10.88 -11.53 23.19
N PRO A 3 -11.88 -12.41 23.38
CA PRO A 3 -12.31 -13.36 22.36
C PRO A 3 -12.76 -12.67 21.06
N SER A 4 -12.48 -13.30 19.93
CA SER A 4 -12.82 -12.84 18.57
C SER A 4 -13.02 -14.06 17.68
N TYR A 5 -13.60 -13.87 16.49
CA TYR A 5 -13.57 -14.88 15.42
C TYR A 5 -12.15 -15.37 15.13
N ASP A 6 -12.03 -16.56 14.56
CA ASP A 6 -10.76 -17.04 14.02
C ASP A 6 -10.28 -16.10 12.92
N LEU A 7 -8.98 -15.78 12.93
CA LEU A 7 -8.40 -14.78 12.03
C LEU A 7 -7.94 -15.39 10.69
N THR A 8 -8.07 -16.70 10.56
CA THR A 8 -7.58 -17.50 9.43
C THR A 8 -8.54 -18.65 9.16
N THR A 9 -8.68 -18.99 7.88
CA THR A 9 -9.33 -20.21 7.43
C THR A 9 -8.60 -20.73 6.19
N THR A 10 -8.65 -22.04 5.97
CA THR A 10 -8.19 -22.68 4.73
C THR A 10 -9.33 -22.91 3.75
N GLY A 11 -10.58 -22.83 4.20
CA GLY A 11 -11.77 -23.04 3.38
C GLY A 11 -12.22 -21.80 2.61
N PRO A 12 -13.28 -21.93 1.80
CA PRO A 12 -13.85 -20.83 1.05
C PRO A 12 -14.32 -19.69 1.95
N VAL A 13 -14.15 -18.46 1.47
CA VAL A 13 -14.57 -17.24 2.17
C VAL A 13 -15.56 -16.46 1.34
N ARG A 14 -16.57 -15.89 1.98
CA ARG A 14 -17.39 -14.82 1.41
C ARG A 14 -16.82 -13.48 1.84
N HIS A 15 -16.88 -12.49 0.96
CA HIS A 15 -16.36 -11.17 1.25
C HIS A 15 -17.18 -10.03 0.63
N LEU A 16 -17.08 -8.86 1.27
CA LEU A 16 -17.76 -7.63 0.91
C LEU A 16 -16.76 -6.48 0.82
N PRO A 17 -16.81 -5.66 -0.24
CA PRO A 17 -15.95 -4.50 -0.35
C PRO A 17 -16.35 -3.43 0.67
N VAL A 18 -15.36 -2.93 1.39
CA VAL A 18 -15.50 -1.73 2.23
C VAL A 18 -15.04 -0.53 1.41
N VAL A 19 -15.91 0.46 1.26
CA VAL A 19 -15.67 1.63 0.42
C VAL A 19 -15.71 2.92 1.23
N ARG A 20 -14.87 3.88 0.85
CA ARG A 20 -14.93 5.26 1.31
C ARG A 20 -15.95 6.05 0.46
N GLY A 21 -16.40 7.21 0.97
CA GLY A 21 -17.40 8.06 0.29
C GLY A 21 -17.04 8.49 -1.14
N ASP A 22 -15.76 8.53 -1.49
CA ASP A 22 -15.27 8.83 -2.85
C ASP A 22 -15.12 7.58 -3.75
N GLY A 23 -15.58 6.42 -3.29
CA GLY A 23 -15.54 5.16 -4.05
C GLY A 23 -14.24 4.37 -3.95
N LEU A 24 -13.23 4.84 -3.21
CA LEU A 24 -12.03 4.06 -2.92
C LEU A 24 -12.38 2.80 -2.13
N VAL A 25 -11.99 1.62 -2.62
CA VAL A 25 -12.09 0.35 -1.89
C VAL A 25 -10.94 0.29 -0.89
N LEU A 26 -11.26 0.29 0.40
CA LEU A 26 -10.31 0.26 1.50
C LEU A 26 -9.77 -1.15 1.77
N GLY A 27 -10.61 -2.15 1.50
CA GLY A 27 -10.38 -3.54 1.87
C GLY A 27 -11.65 -4.36 1.72
N TYR A 28 -11.60 -5.56 2.28
CA TYR A 28 -12.70 -6.51 2.26
C TYR A 28 -12.98 -6.99 3.68
N LEU A 29 -14.25 -6.91 4.10
CA LEU A 29 -14.72 -7.75 5.20
C LEU A 29 -14.94 -9.14 4.65
N TRP A 30 -14.46 -10.16 5.35
CA TRP A 30 -14.64 -11.55 4.93
C TRP A 30 -15.01 -12.45 6.10
N ALA A 31 -15.68 -13.56 5.78
CA ALA A 31 -16.03 -14.62 6.70
C ALA A 31 -15.88 -15.99 6.02
N GLY A 32 -15.46 -17.00 6.77
CA GLY A 32 -15.45 -18.40 6.31
C GLY A 32 -16.86 -18.93 6.09
N LEU A 33 -17.05 -19.74 5.03
CA LEU A 33 -18.36 -20.34 4.74
C LEU A 33 -18.70 -21.54 5.64
N HIS A 34 -17.70 -22.16 6.27
CA HIS A 34 -17.84 -23.44 6.96
C HIS A 34 -17.23 -23.47 8.36
N ASP A 35 -16.69 -22.33 8.81
CA ASP A 35 -16.10 -22.16 10.14
C ASP A 35 -16.49 -20.78 10.70
N ASN A 36 -15.99 -20.47 11.90
CA ASN A 36 -16.27 -19.20 12.56
C ASN A 36 -15.10 -18.22 12.43
N ALA A 37 -14.50 -18.14 11.23
CA ALA A 37 -13.45 -17.18 10.93
C ALA A 37 -14.02 -15.93 10.27
N ALA A 38 -13.58 -14.74 10.70
CA ALA A 38 -13.92 -13.47 10.06
C ALA A 38 -12.90 -12.39 10.41
N GLN A 39 -12.61 -11.51 9.45
CA GLN A 39 -11.69 -10.40 9.65
C GLN A 39 -11.91 -9.31 8.59
N PHE A 40 -11.28 -8.16 8.79
CA PHE A 40 -11.06 -7.17 7.74
C PHE A 40 -9.67 -7.34 7.10
N LEU A 41 -9.63 -7.41 5.77
CA LEU A 41 -8.40 -7.47 4.99
C LEU A 41 -8.26 -6.17 4.16
N PRO A 42 -7.30 -5.28 4.47
CA PRO A 42 -7.05 -4.08 3.67
C PRO A 42 -6.51 -4.44 2.28
N ARG A 43 -6.74 -3.56 1.31
CA ARG A 43 -6.05 -3.63 0.01
C ARG A 43 -4.67 -3.00 0.11
N ASP A 44 -3.67 -3.62 -0.51
CA ASP A 44 -2.29 -3.09 -0.54
C ASP A 44 -2.23 -1.73 -1.25
N ASP A 45 -3.07 -1.55 -2.27
CA ASP A 45 -3.17 -0.33 -3.07
C ASP A 45 -4.07 0.76 -2.46
N ALA A 46 -4.70 0.50 -1.31
CA ALA A 46 -5.33 1.50 -0.44
C ALA A 46 -4.37 2.05 0.63
N ALA A 47 -3.22 1.38 0.80
CA ALA A 47 -2.09 1.80 1.63
C ALA A 47 -2.49 2.26 3.05
N ALA A 48 -1.95 3.39 3.52
CA ALA A 48 -2.18 3.89 4.88
C ALA A 48 -3.65 4.21 5.18
N ILE A 49 -4.43 4.57 4.16
CA ILE A 49 -5.87 4.81 4.31
C ILE A 49 -6.62 3.49 4.53
N GLY A 50 -6.33 2.45 3.73
CA GLY A 50 -6.90 1.11 3.93
C GLY A 50 -6.55 0.50 5.28
N ASN A 51 -5.28 0.63 5.69
CA ASN A 51 -4.80 0.14 6.99
C ASN A 51 -5.49 0.81 8.18
N ALA A 52 -5.80 2.11 8.07
CA ALA A 52 -6.50 2.83 9.13
C ALA A 52 -7.93 2.30 9.39
N ALA A 53 -8.57 1.67 8.40
CA ALA A 53 -9.89 1.07 8.54
C ALA A 53 -9.88 -0.25 9.32
N MET A 54 -8.72 -0.88 9.53
CA MET A 54 -8.61 -2.18 10.17
C MET A 54 -9.12 -2.16 11.61
N SER A 55 -8.59 -1.26 12.46
CA SER A 55 -8.93 -1.26 13.88
C SER A 55 -10.44 -1.06 14.14
N PRO A 56 -11.13 -0.10 13.50
CA PRO A 56 -12.59 0.02 13.66
C PRO A 56 -13.37 -1.22 13.25
N TRP A 57 -13.02 -1.87 12.13
CA TRP A 57 -13.70 -3.09 11.69
C TRP A 57 -13.42 -4.28 12.59
N VAL A 58 -12.19 -4.44 13.09
CA VAL A 58 -11.84 -5.48 14.06
C VAL A 58 -12.66 -5.32 15.35
N LEU A 59 -12.84 -4.09 15.84
CA LEU A 59 -13.66 -3.84 17.03
C LEU A 59 -15.13 -4.20 16.81
N ARG A 60 -15.70 -3.79 15.68
CA ARG A 60 -17.08 -4.13 15.27
C ARG A 60 -17.30 -5.64 15.18
N LEU A 61 -16.37 -6.37 14.55
CA LEU A 61 -16.44 -7.83 14.48
C LEU A 61 -16.35 -8.49 15.86
N ARG A 62 -15.51 -7.95 16.76
CA ARG A 62 -15.44 -8.46 18.15
C ARG A 62 -16.73 -8.24 18.92
N GLU A 63 -17.39 -7.11 18.75
CA GLU A 63 -18.69 -6.85 19.37
C GLU A 63 -19.76 -7.84 18.88
N LEU A 64 -19.79 -8.11 17.57
CA LEU A 64 -20.67 -9.13 16.98
C LEU A 64 -20.36 -10.54 17.52
N HIS A 65 -19.08 -10.89 17.60
CA HIS A 65 -18.63 -12.17 18.17
C HIS A 65 -19.03 -12.31 19.64
N ALA A 66 -18.84 -11.26 20.45
CA ALA A 66 -19.23 -11.24 21.86
C ALA A 66 -20.76 -11.38 22.04
N GLY A 67 -21.55 -10.91 21.08
CA GLY A 67 -22.99 -11.12 21.00
C GLY A 67 -23.41 -12.51 20.48
N GLY A 68 -22.47 -13.42 20.22
CA GLY A 68 -22.75 -14.78 19.73
C GLY A 68 -23.14 -14.88 18.27
N VAL A 69 -22.88 -13.83 17.47
CA VAL A 69 -23.23 -13.82 16.04
C VAL A 69 -22.27 -14.71 15.25
N PRO A 70 -22.75 -15.66 14.43
CA PRO A 70 -21.88 -16.44 13.54
C PRO A 70 -21.16 -15.57 12.50
N ALA A 71 -19.94 -15.93 12.14
CA ALA A 71 -19.09 -15.17 11.21
C ALA A 71 -19.79 -14.78 9.89
N ILE A 72 -20.50 -15.71 9.26
CA ILE A 72 -21.18 -15.45 7.98
C ILE A 72 -22.35 -14.46 8.13
N GLU A 73 -23.05 -14.48 9.26
CA GLU A 73 -24.13 -13.53 9.56
C GLU A 73 -23.56 -12.14 9.90
N ALA A 74 -22.35 -12.09 10.48
CA ALA A 74 -21.67 -10.84 10.79
C ALA A 74 -21.45 -9.97 9.54
N LEU A 75 -21.18 -10.57 8.37
CA LEU A 75 -21.06 -9.83 7.11
C LEU A 75 -22.34 -9.08 6.74
N GLU A 76 -23.49 -9.74 6.87
CA GLU A 76 -24.79 -9.12 6.58
C GLU A 76 -25.11 -8.01 7.59
N ARG A 77 -24.77 -8.22 8.88
CA ARG A 77 -24.90 -7.16 9.90
C ARG A 77 -23.99 -5.97 9.60
N CYS A 78 -22.77 -6.17 9.09
CA CYS A 78 -21.88 -5.08 8.73
C CYS A 78 -22.43 -4.18 7.60
N ARG A 79 -23.36 -4.66 6.75
CA ARG A 79 -24.02 -3.83 5.73
C ARG A 79 -24.93 -2.76 6.30
N THR A 80 -25.42 -2.93 7.53
CA THR A 80 -26.34 -1.99 8.18
C THR A 80 -25.61 -0.91 8.96
N PHE A 81 -24.29 -1.04 9.12
CA PHE A 81 -23.49 -0.11 9.91
C PHE A 81 -23.34 1.21 9.14
N PRO A 82 -23.45 2.35 9.83
CA PRO A 82 -23.36 3.65 9.19
C PRO A 82 -21.95 3.89 8.63
N ALA A 83 -21.88 4.80 7.66
CA ALA A 83 -20.62 5.26 7.12
C ALA A 83 -19.71 5.85 8.22
N ASP A 84 -18.46 5.42 8.20
CA ASP A 84 -17.42 5.92 9.09
C ASP A 84 -16.36 6.70 8.30
N PRO A 85 -15.94 7.89 8.76
CA PRO A 85 -14.91 8.67 8.07
C PRO A 85 -13.57 7.95 7.88
N THR A 86 -13.22 7.04 8.80
CA THR A 86 -11.99 6.25 8.77
C THR A 86 -12.22 4.86 8.20
N ALA A 87 -13.26 4.17 8.67
CA ALA A 87 -13.53 2.77 8.32
C ALA A 87 -14.30 2.61 7.00
N GLY A 88 -14.85 3.69 6.45
CA GLY A 88 -15.77 3.63 5.32
C GLY A 88 -17.07 2.92 5.67
N GLN A 89 -17.66 2.26 4.68
CA GLN A 89 -18.87 1.45 4.83
C GLN A 89 -18.84 0.25 3.90
N VAL A 90 -19.59 -0.79 4.27
CA VAL A 90 -20.08 -1.76 3.28
C VAL A 90 -21.38 -1.19 2.71
N ARG A 91 -21.47 -1.02 1.40
CA ARG A 91 -22.73 -0.54 0.81
C ARG A 91 -23.83 -1.59 1.01
N PRO A 92 -25.08 -1.20 1.34
CA PRO A 92 -26.17 -2.15 1.53
C PRO A 92 -26.36 -3.10 0.33
N ASP A 93 -26.17 -2.59 -0.89
CA ASP A 93 -26.31 -3.29 -2.17
C ASP A 93 -25.00 -3.90 -2.70
N ALA A 94 -23.90 -3.85 -1.93
CA ALA A 94 -22.62 -4.37 -2.38
C ALA A 94 -22.74 -5.87 -2.71
N PRO A 95 -22.31 -6.33 -3.90
CA PRO A 95 -22.38 -7.75 -4.22
C PRO A 95 -21.46 -8.55 -3.30
N ALA A 96 -22.01 -9.57 -2.65
CA ALA A 96 -21.20 -10.58 -1.98
C ALA A 96 -20.44 -11.38 -3.03
N GLN A 97 -19.14 -11.57 -2.78
CA GLN A 97 -18.26 -12.37 -3.62
C GLN A 97 -17.69 -13.50 -2.80
N GLU A 98 -17.29 -14.58 -3.47
CA GLU A 98 -16.66 -15.73 -2.83
C GLU A 98 -15.29 -15.96 -3.44
N SER A 99 -14.34 -16.34 -2.58
CA SER A 99 -13.02 -16.82 -2.97
C SER A 99 -12.87 -18.26 -2.47
N ALA A 100 -12.17 -19.11 -3.22
CA ALA A 100 -11.99 -20.51 -2.85
C ALA A 100 -11.16 -20.68 -1.57
N SER A 101 -10.37 -19.67 -1.19
CA SER A 101 -9.68 -19.61 0.10
C SER A 101 -9.34 -18.18 0.53
N LEU A 102 -8.95 -18.02 1.79
CA LEU A 102 -8.42 -16.75 2.30
C LEU A 102 -7.16 -16.29 1.54
N ASP A 103 -6.32 -17.21 1.07
CA ASP A 103 -5.12 -16.87 0.31
C ASP A 103 -5.44 -16.33 -1.09
N GLU A 104 -6.52 -16.81 -1.70
CA GLU A 104 -7.02 -16.23 -2.95
C GLU A 104 -7.51 -14.80 -2.73
N LEU A 105 -8.27 -14.54 -1.66
CA LEU A 105 -8.69 -13.19 -1.30
C LEU A 105 -7.49 -12.27 -1.02
N ARG A 106 -6.44 -12.78 -0.35
CA ARG A 106 -5.17 -12.04 -0.15
C ARG A 106 -4.49 -11.68 -1.47
N ARG A 107 -4.43 -12.61 -2.43
CA ARG A 107 -3.91 -12.32 -3.78
C ARG A 107 -4.77 -11.27 -4.50
N HIS A 108 -6.09 -11.31 -4.35
CA HIS A 108 -6.97 -10.30 -4.92
C HIS A 108 -6.74 -8.91 -4.30
N ALA A 109 -6.55 -8.85 -2.96
CA ALA A 109 -6.30 -7.62 -2.24
C ALA A 109 -4.91 -7.00 -2.51
N SER A 110 -3.95 -7.78 -3.02
CA SER A 110 -2.61 -7.32 -3.39
C SER A 110 -2.48 -6.79 -4.82
N VAL A 111 -3.55 -6.87 -5.63
CA VAL A 111 -3.57 -6.30 -6.98
C VAL A 111 -3.62 -4.77 -6.91
N TYR A 112 -2.73 -4.10 -7.62
CA TYR A 112 -2.66 -2.64 -7.73
C TYR A 112 -3.52 -2.11 -8.88
N GLY A 113 -4.79 -1.80 -8.59
CA GLY A 113 -5.75 -1.21 -9.54
C GLY A 113 -6.15 0.23 -9.21
N GLN A 114 -6.00 0.65 -7.95
CA GLN A 114 -6.42 1.97 -7.47
C GLN A 114 -5.25 2.94 -7.25
N SER A 115 -4.02 2.42 -7.19
CA SER A 115 -2.78 3.19 -7.04
C SER A 115 -1.58 2.41 -7.59
N LEU A 116 -0.39 2.98 -7.51
CA LEU A 116 0.87 2.37 -7.94
C LEU A 116 1.60 1.69 -6.77
N ARG A 117 2.50 0.77 -7.12
CA ARG A 117 3.48 0.25 -6.15
C ARG A 117 4.37 1.39 -5.69
N PHE A 118 4.95 1.27 -4.50
CA PHE A 118 5.78 2.31 -3.94
C PHE A 118 7.03 1.70 -3.33
N SER A 119 8.19 2.28 -3.65
CA SER A 119 9.45 1.92 -3.04
C SER A 119 9.89 2.97 -2.03
N GLU A 120 10.18 2.51 -0.81
CA GLU A 120 10.68 3.35 0.28
C GLU A 120 12.18 3.59 0.17
N ASN A 121 12.64 4.65 0.85
CA ASN A 121 14.08 4.84 1.04
C ASN A 121 14.65 3.72 1.91
N PRO A 122 15.91 3.29 1.68
CA PRO A 122 16.59 2.42 2.63
C PRO A 122 16.70 3.15 3.99
N VAL A 123 16.51 2.40 5.07
CA VAL A 123 16.63 2.90 6.45
C VAL A 123 17.90 2.33 7.08
N PRO A 124 18.76 3.16 7.70
CA PRO A 124 19.94 2.67 8.41
C PRO A 124 19.59 1.65 9.49
N GLY A 125 20.34 0.54 9.53
CA GLY A 125 20.12 -0.54 10.50
C GLY A 125 18.94 -1.47 10.19
N ALA A 126 18.18 -1.22 9.11
CA ALA A 126 17.12 -2.13 8.69
C ALA A 126 17.72 -3.48 8.22
N PRO A 127 17.21 -4.63 8.73
CA PRO A 127 17.79 -5.93 8.41
C PRO A 127 17.75 -6.28 6.92
N ASP A 128 16.75 -5.81 6.17
CA ASP A 128 16.65 -6.04 4.73
C ASP A 128 17.74 -5.28 3.97
N VAL A 129 18.00 -4.01 4.32
CA VAL A 129 19.03 -3.16 3.70
C VAL A 129 20.41 -3.79 3.85
N ALA A 130 20.74 -4.28 5.04
CA ALA A 130 22.03 -4.93 5.31
C ALA A 130 22.25 -6.22 4.48
N ARG A 131 21.17 -6.84 4.00
CA ARG A 131 21.22 -8.09 3.20
C ARG A 131 21.09 -7.85 1.70
N ARG A 132 20.93 -6.60 1.23
CA ARG A 132 20.82 -6.33 -0.21
C ARG A 132 22.18 -6.59 -0.87
N PRO A 133 22.26 -7.47 -1.89
CA PRO A 133 23.51 -7.73 -2.58
C PRO A 133 23.96 -6.46 -3.32
N ALA A 134 25.23 -6.13 -3.23
CA ALA A 134 25.80 -5.04 -4.03
C ALA A 134 25.62 -5.35 -5.53
N LEU A 135 25.29 -4.31 -6.31
CA LEU A 135 25.20 -4.43 -7.77
C LEU A 135 26.60 -4.35 -8.36
N ASP A 136 26.82 -5.04 -9.48
CA ASP A 136 28.01 -4.78 -10.28
C ASP A 136 27.96 -3.34 -10.85
N PRO A 137 29.11 -2.74 -11.20
CA PRO A 137 29.15 -1.34 -11.61
C PRO A 137 28.28 -1.02 -12.84
N GLN A 138 28.19 -1.93 -13.80
CA GLN A 138 27.43 -1.71 -15.03
C GLN A 138 25.93 -1.75 -14.74
N GLU A 139 25.48 -2.73 -13.97
CA GLU A 139 24.09 -2.81 -13.52
C GLU A 139 23.73 -1.61 -12.66
N ARG A 140 24.60 -1.21 -11.73
CA ARG A 140 24.39 -0.02 -10.88
C ARG A 140 24.15 1.23 -11.73
N ASP A 141 24.97 1.45 -12.75
CA ASP A 141 24.86 2.61 -13.62
C ASP A 141 23.57 2.56 -14.47
N ALA A 142 23.17 1.38 -14.94
CA ALA A 142 21.90 1.18 -15.65
C ALA A 142 20.67 1.44 -14.75
N VAL A 143 20.69 0.96 -13.50
CA VAL A 143 19.63 1.21 -12.51
C VAL A 143 19.57 2.69 -12.14
N LEU A 144 20.72 3.35 -11.94
CA LEU A 144 20.77 4.79 -11.70
C LEU A 144 20.17 5.57 -12.88
N ASN A 145 20.52 5.19 -14.11
CA ASN A 145 19.97 5.80 -15.31
C ASN A 145 18.45 5.64 -15.37
N TYR A 146 17.93 4.43 -15.13
CA TYR A 146 16.49 4.17 -15.07
C TYR A 146 15.79 5.08 -14.06
N LEU A 147 16.25 5.06 -12.80
CA LEU A 147 15.59 5.78 -11.71
C LEU A 147 15.63 7.31 -11.89
N ARG A 148 16.69 7.84 -12.52
CA ARG A 148 16.83 9.27 -12.83
C ARG A 148 15.94 9.74 -13.97
N HIS A 149 15.59 8.85 -14.90
CA HIS A 149 14.73 9.17 -16.06
C HIS A 149 13.22 8.94 -15.79
N GLY A 150 12.85 8.53 -14.57
CA GLY A 150 11.44 8.43 -14.19
C GLY A 150 10.71 9.76 -14.31
N LEU A 151 9.41 9.69 -14.59
CA LEU A 151 8.53 10.84 -14.61
C LEU A 151 8.41 11.45 -13.22
N ALA A 152 8.81 12.71 -13.04
CA ALA A 152 8.62 13.42 -11.78
C ALA A 152 7.13 13.55 -11.43
N VAL A 153 6.71 12.95 -10.33
CA VAL A 153 5.34 13.01 -9.79
C VAL A 153 5.16 14.27 -8.96
N TYR A 154 6.11 14.53 -8.06
CA TYR A 154 6.13 15.65 -7.13
C TYR A 154 7.56 15.94 -6.71
N ASP A 155 7.91 17.21 -6.56
CA ASP A 155 9.18 17.67 -6.02
C ASP A 155 8.90 18.86 -5.11
N SER A 156 9.28 18.76 -3.84
CA SER A 156 9.09 19.86 -2.89
C SER A 156 10.20 20.90 -2.94
N GLY A 157 11.30 20.62 -3.65
CA GLY A 157 12.53 21.41 -3.65
C GLY A 157 13.31 21.34 -2.32
N ARG A 158 12.88 20.50 -1.38
CA ARG A 158 13.50 20.32 -0.07
C ARG A 158 14.42 19.11 -0.06
N PHE A 159 15.32 19.10 0.93
CA PHE A 159 16.20 18.00 1.23
C PHE A 159 15.97 17.52 2.66
N PHE A 160 16.25 16.25 2.91
CA PHE A 160 16.28 15.66 4.25
C PHE A 160 17.69 15.22 4.64
N ALA A 161 17.89 15.01 5.95
CA ALA A 161 19.13 14.48 6.47
C ALA A 161 19.41 13.08 5.90
N ASP A 162 20.67 12.81 5.57
CA ASP A 162 21.12 11.50 5.13
C ASP A 162 21.36 10.63 6.36
N GLY A 163 20.49 9.63 6.58
CA GLY A 163 20.60 8.73 7.73
C GLY A 163 21.87 7.87 7.72
N PHE A 164 22.48 7.65 6.55
CA PHE A 164 23.74 6.89 6.42
C PHE A 164 24.98 7.80 6.54
N ALA A 165 24.80 9.11 6.49
CA ALA A 165 25.86 10.10 6.71
C ALA A 165 25.35 11.30 7.54
N PRO A 166 24.96 11.10 8.82
CA PRO A 166 24.29 12.12 9.62
C PRO A 166 25.16 13.35 9.92
N ALA A 167 26.48 13.22 9.80
CA ALA A 167 27.42 14.33 9.96
C ALA A 167 27.47 15.28 8.75
N ARG A 168 26.80 14.95 7.64
CA ARG A 168 26.75 15.77 6.43
C ARG A 168 25.45 16.61 6.37
N PRO A 169 25.45 17.76 5.67
CA PRO A 169 24.24 18.54 5.43
C PRO A 169 23.13 17.72 4.76
N GLN A 170 21.89 18.22 4.81
CA GLN A 170 20.75 17.59 4.13
C GLN A 170 21.02 17.44 2.63
N ARG A 171 21.00 16.21 2.12
CA ARG A 171 21.26 15.89 0.70
C ARG A 171 20.24 14.96 0.07
N VAL A 172 19.37 14.33 0.85
CA VAL A 172 18.37 13.38 0.33
C VAL A 172 17.21 14.17 -0.27
N PRO A 173 16.97 14.16 -1.58
CA PRO A 173 15.91 14.96 -2.19
C PRO A 173 14.51 14.47 -1.79
N ASP A 174 13.62 15.39 -1.47
CA ASP A 174 12.19 15.12 -1.26
C ASP A 174 11.41 15.23 -2.58
N SER A 175 11.78 14.37 -3.52
CA SER A 175 11.11 14.20 -4.80
C SER A 175 10.60 12.77 -4.96
N TYR A 176 9.62 12.60 -5.84
CA TYR A 176 8.98 11.33 -6.15
C TYR A 176 8.89 11.18 -7.65
N HIS A 177 9.23 10.01 -8.15
CA HIS A 177 9.29 9.69 -9.57
C HIS A 177 8.51 8.41 -9.86
N THR A 178 8.06 8.23 -11.10
CA THR A 178 7.31 7.04 -11.52
C THR A 178 7.65 6.57 -12.93
N ASP A 179 7.46 5.29 -13.16
CA ASP A 179 7.49 4.64 -14.47
C ASP A 179 6.09 4.14 -14.93
N GLY A 180 5.02 4.57 -14.23
CA GLY A 180 3.64 4.14 -14.47
C GLY A 180 3.22 2.85 -13.76
N THR A 181 4.16 2.13 -13.13
CA THR A 181 3.89 0.92 -12.31
C THR A 181 4.35 1.11 -10.87
N TRP A 182 5.52 1.71 -10.69
CA TRP A 182 6.13 2.02 -9.41
C TRP A 182 6.25 3.53 -9.21
N VAL A 183 6.21 3.94 -7.95
CA VAL A 183 6.65 5.25 -7.47
C VAL A 183 7.86 5.02 -6.57
N TRP A 184 8.92 5.79 -6.75
CA TRP A 184 10.08 5.76 -5.86
C TRP A 184 10.46 7.16 -5.42
N ARG A 185 11.19 7.24 -4.31
CA ARG A 185 11.70 8.50 -3.76
C ARG A 185 13.01 8.90 -4.46
N GLY A 186 13.27 10.19 -4.58
CA GLY A 186 14.56 10.73 -5.01
C GLY A 186 15.71 10.27 -4.11
N GLY A 187 15.41 10.01 -2.83
CA GLY A 187 16.34 9.38 -1.91
C GLY A 187 16.83 8.00 -2.38
N THR A 188 16.03 7.18 -3.05
CA THR A 188 16.46 5.89 -3.59
C THR A 188 17.63 6.06 -4.56
N VAL A 189 17.58 7.08 -5.43
CA VAL A 189 18.67 7.44 -6.35
C VAL A 189 19.90 7.88 -5.55
N HIS A 190 19.71 8.78 -4.58
CA HIS A 190 20.80 9.31 -3.74
C HIS A 190 21.58 8.19 -3.04
N HIS A 191 20.88 7.24 -2.42
CA HIS A 191 21.52 6.15 -1.66
C HIS A 191 22.22 5.12 -2.55
N LEU A 192 21.68 4.83 -3.74
CA LEU A 192 22.36 3.97 -4.70
C LEU A 192 23.66 4.62 -5.20
N ASP A 193 23.61 5.92 -5.50
CA ASP A 193 24.74 6.68 -6.06
C ASP A 193 25.88 6.86 -5.04
N HIS A 194 25.53 7.28 -3.82
CA HIS A 194 26.53 7.67 -2.80
C HIS A 194 26.93 6.53 -1.86
N HIS A 195 26.04 5.59 -1.60
CA HIS A 195 26.25 4.51 -0.62
C HIS A 195 26.27 3.12 -1.25
N GLY A 196 25.99 3.00 -2.56
CA GLY A 196 25.93 1.72 -3.25
C GLY A 196 24.76 0.83 -2.79
N ILE A 197 23.76 1.41 -2.13
CA ILE A 197 22.63 0.65 -1.57
C ILE A 197 21.58 0.45 -2.67
N PRO A 198 21.30 -0.79 -3.09
CA PRO A 198 20.29 -1.06 -4.11
C PRO A 198 18.88 -0.64 -3.66
N PRO A 199 17.97 -0.33 -4.60
CA PRO A 199 16.54 -0.18 -4.30
C PRO A 199 15.96 -1.47 -3.70
N GLU A 200 14.71 -1.41 -3.26
CA GLU A 200 14.04 -2.62 -2.76
C GLU A 200 14.04 -3.74 -3.82
N PRO A 201 14.18 -5.02 -3.42
CA PRO A 201 14.36 -6.14 -4.36
C PRO A 201 13.25 -6.25 -5.41
N ASP A 202 12.01 -5.91 -5.05
CA ASP A 202 10.87 -5.97 -5.97
C ASP A 202 10.92 -4.86 -7.03
N LEU A 203 11.37 -3.65 -6.66
CA LEU A 203 11.61 -2.58 -7.63
C LEU A 203 12.81 -2.94 -8.52
N LEU A 204 13.90 -3.46 -7.95
CA LEU A 204 15.06 -3.90 -8.72
C LEU A 204 14.69 -4.99 -9.73
N ARG A 205 13.90 -5.98 -9.31
CA ARG A 205 13.39 -7.04 -10.20
C ARG A 205 12.56 -6.45 -11.33
N HIS A 206 11.65 -5.53 -11.03
CA HIS A 206 10.86 -4.83 -12.05
C HIS A 206 11.74 -4.05 -13.05
N ILE A 207 12.79 -3.38 -12.59
CA ILE A 207 13.74 -2.66 -13.49
C ILE A 207 14.46 -3.65 -14.41
N ARG A 208 14.89 -4.80 -13.88
CA ARG A 208 15.54 -5.87 -14.66
C ARG A 208 14.58 -6.49 -15.68
N ASP A 209 13.35 -6.76 -15.27
CA ASP A 209 12.32 -7.35 -16.14
C ASP A 209 11.96 -6.40 -17.30
N ASN A 210 12.05 -5.08 -17.08
CA ASN A 210 11.93 -4.06 -18.13
C ASN A 210 13.25 -3.74 -18.86
N GLN A 211 14.29 -4.56 -18.67
CA GLN A 211 15.59 -4.39 -19.33
C GLN A 211 16.18 -2.99 -19.14
N PHE A 212 16.04 -2.43 -17.93
CA PHE A 212 16.52 -1.10 -17.56
C PHE A 212 15.97 0.04 -18.45
N THR A 213 14.81 -0.15 -19.07
CA THR A 213 14.11 0.85 -19.88
C THR A 213 12.73 1.13 -19.30
N SER A 214 12.37 2.39 -19.09
CA SER A 214 11.02 2.73 -18.58
C SER A 214 9.95 2.24 -19.56
N PRO A 215 8.87 1.62 -19.07
CA PRO A 215 7.67 1.40 -19.86
C PRO A 215 7.14 2.71 -20.48
N PRO A 216 6.38 2.63 -21.59
CA PRO A 216 5.69 3.79 -22.16
C PRO A 216 4.74 4.42 -21.14
N LEU A 217 4.98 5.68 -20.82
CA LEU A 217 4.16 6.45 -19.88
C LEU A 217 2.91 7.01 -20.57
N GLY A 218 1.77 6.88 -19.91
CA GLY A 218 0.50 7.49 -20.30
C GLY A 218 0.28 8.87 -19.67
N PRO A 219 -0.70 9.65 -20.17
CA PRO A 219 -1.00 10.99 -19.66
C PRO A 219 -1.43 10.99 -18.18
N ASP A 220 -2.03 9.90 -17.70
CA ASP A 220 -2.58 9.80 -16.33
C ASP A 220 -1.56 9.33 -15.28
N ASP A 221 -0.38 8.86 -15.68
CA ASP A 221 0.57 8.24 -14.74
C ASP A 221 1.08 9.19 -13.67
N ARG A 222 1.20 10.48 -13.99
CA ARG A 222 1.52 11.52 -13.01
C ARG A 222 0.45 11.61 -11.92
N GLU A 223 -0.83 11.62 -12.29
CA GLU A 223 -1.93 11.71 -11.32
C GLU A 223 -2.12 10.40 -10.55
N ARG A 224 -1.89 9.24 -11.18
CA ARG A 224 -1.81 7.94 -10.48
C ARG A 224 -0.68 7.94 -9.45
N GLY A 225 0.47 8.50 -9.79
CA GLY A 225 1.57 8.74 -8.86
C GLY A 225 1.14 9.62 -7.69
N LYS A 226 0.56 10.80 -7.93
CA LYS A 226 0.08 11.69 -6.86
C LYS A 226 -0.98 11.03 -5.98
N ARG A 227 -1.90 10.26 -6.56
CA ARG A 227 -2.90 9.47 -5.82
C ARG A 227 -2.21 8.49 -4.87
N THR A 228 -1.19 7.79 -5.34
CA THR A 228 -0.37 6.86 -4.52
C THR A 228 0.24 7.59 -3.31
N LEU A 229 0.82 8.78 -3.52
CA LEU A 229 1.38 9.58 -2.43
C LEU A 229 0.32 10.03 -1.41
N ARG A 230 -0.87 10.44 -1.87
CA ARG A 230 -2.00 10.82 -1.00
C ARG A 230 -2.50 9.64 -0.17
N LEU A 231 -2.66 8.46 -0.77
CA LEU A 231 -3.09 7.24 -0.05
C LEU A 231 -2.06 6.75 0.96
N ARG A 232 -0.77 7.07 0.75
CA ARG A 232 0.31 6.82 1.71
C ARG A 232 0.50 7.94 2.73
N ARG A 233 -0.29 9.01 2.68
CA ARG A 233 -0.16 10.22 3.53
C ARG A 233 1.20 10.92 3.39
N LEU A 234 1.86 10.78 2.23
CA LEU A 234 3.11 11.45 1.89
C LEU A 234 2.89 12.81 1.24
N LEU A 235 1.79 12.96 0.50
CA LEU A 235 1.35 14.23 -0.05
C LEU A 235 0.04 14.62 0.65
N VAL A 236 0.17 15.40 1.72
CA VAL A 236 -0.97 16.02 2.40
C VAL A 236 -1.27 17.33 1.67
N PRO A 237 -2.46 17.53 1.08
CA PRO A 237 -2.81 18.83 0.53
C PRO A 237 -2.73 19.89 1.64
N PRO A 238 -2.26 21.12 1.33
CA PRO A 238 -2.27 22.19 2.33
C PRO A 238 -3.70 22.38 2.87
N PRO A 239 -3.87 22.74 4.16
CA PRO A 239 -5.19 23.03 4.70
C PRO A 239 -5.87 24.09 3.83
N ARG A 240 -7.17 23.91 3.55
CA ARG A 240 -7.94 24.94 2.84
C ARG A 240 -7.85 26.24 3.66
N PRO A 241 -7.56 27.39 3.03
CA PRO A 241 -7.61 28.66 3.75
C PRO A 241 -9.01 28.84 4.35
N PRO A 242 -9.13 29.42 5.56
CA PRO A 242 -10.44 29.78 6.09
C PRO A 242 -11.12 30.75 5.11
N PHE A 243 -12.40 30.49 4.83
CA PHE A 243 -13.27 31.38 4.06
C PHE A 243 -13.53 32.69 4.80
#